data_AF-A0A7C4ZU62-F1
#
_entry.id   AF-A0A7C4ZU62-F1
#
_cell.length_a   1.000
_cell.length_b   1.000
_cell.length_c   1.000
_cell.angle_alpha   90.00
_cell.angle_beta   90.00
_cell.angle_gamma   90.00
#
_symmetry.space_group_name_H-M   'P 1'
#
loop_
_entity.id
_entity.type
_entity.pdbx_description
1 polymer ?
#
loop_
_entity_poly.entity_id
_entity_poly.type
_entity_poly.pdbx_seq_one_letter_code
_entity_poly.pdbx_strand_id
1 'polypeptide(L)'
;MNNWRQIFSVIRPGCEELDKAFRKWDSLRGGKTTNVDIIWFPKPITNLYDMREKLKVALELQIKKEKEEGEAYFIENEVAEELARRGAFTRPATSSEELIEEYAEEVTPNKPHISSFRMQNRLFRFLGWTTRRVGYKNQYTVTDLGKQIAAFSGPFPSTIEQLSERDLVVKSLVSFGVFSVNDNINQWDTRFKQRIVVNLLRVTAFYGYISNNELVVTAFALKDERDPEQVKEIMHRLQRLHEGEISMIDAFKEVNVDPYDSSAVNNAYDGPKVLLSLCRQVNLLHEKTIPLESSPYGDLRPIYEKMHKGKSAIKKPRVVNVITDLGRSVLEQELKKTVIWFDELK
;
A
#
# COMPACT_ATOMS: atom_id res chain seq x y z
N MET A 1 -8.29 -34.15 -29.56
CA MET A 1 -9.36 -34.10 -28.54
C MET A 1 -8.73 -34.29 -27.18
N ASN A 2 -8.70 -33.34 -26.26
CA ASN A 2 -8.69 -31.86 -26.29
C ASN A 2 -9.22 -31.36 -24.93
N ASN A 3 -8.89 -30.11 -24.58
CA ASN A 3 -9.71 -29.12 -23.85
C ASN A 3 -10.54 -29.54 -22.61
N TRP A 4 -10.41 -28.80 -21.50
CA TRP A 4 -11.33 -28.92 -20.34
C TRP A 4 -12.16 -27.66 -20.07
N ARG A 5 -11.93 -26.59 -20.84
CA ARG A 5 -12.99 -25.61 -21.12
C ARG A 5 -13.41 -25.46 -22.55
N GLN A 6 -12.64 -25.73 -23.60
CA GLN A 6 -13.32 -25.57 -24.91
C GLN A 6 -14.42 -26.64 -25.09
N ILE A 7 -14.53 -27.61 -24.15
CA ILE A 7 -15.27 -28.88 -24.17
C ILE A 7 -16.28 -29.06 -23.02
N PHE A 8 -16.33 -28.22 -21.99
CA PHE A 8 -17.36 -28.38 -20.93
C PHE A 8 -18.46 -27.32 -20.98
N SER A 9 -18.65 -26.69 -22.14
CA SER A 9 -19.92 -26.02 -22.48
C SER A 9 -20.30 -26.10 -23.96
N VAL A 10 -19.72 -27.03 -24.73
CA VAL A 10 -20.50 -27.66 -25.80
C VAL A 10 -20.80 -29.06 -25.28
N ILE A 11 -22.04 -29.24 -24.78
CA ILE A 11 -22.64 -30.47 -24.22
C ILE A 11 -22.30 -30.64 -22.73
N ARG A 12 -23.20 -30.56 -21.74
CA ARG A 12 -24.68 -30.52 -21.68
C ARG A 12 -25.06 -29.85 -20.33
N PRO A 13 -26.29 -29.34 -20.20
CA PRO A 13 -26.80 -28.67 -19.01
C PRO A 13 -27.07 -29.69 -17.89
N GLY A 14 -26.96 -29.25 -16.63
CA GLY A 14 -27.63 -29.93 -15.52
C GLY A 14 -26.76 -30.66 -14.52
N CYS A 15 -25.63 -30.08 -14.09
CA CYS A 15 -25.09 -30.44 -12.78
C CYS A 15 -25.36 -29.29 -11.82
N GLU A 16 -26.65 -29.14 -11.46
CA GLU A 16 -27.11 -28.13 -10.49
C GLU A 16 -26.34 -28.21 -9.16
N GLU A 17 -25.78 -29.36 -8.82
CA GLU A 17 -24.94 -29.54 -7.63
C GLU A 17 -23.57 -28.87 -7.75
N LEU A 18 -22.95 -28.87 -8.94
CA LEU A 18 -21.67 -28.21 -9.21
C LEU A 18 -21.85 -26.70 -9.33
N ASP A 19 -22.95 -26.28 -9.95
CA ASP A 19 -23.38 -24.88 -9.99
C ASP A 19 -23.77 -24.37 -8.59
N LYS A 20 -24.40 -25.21 -7.75
CA LYS A 20 -24.62 -24.92 -6.32
C LYS A 20 -23.31 -24.88 -5.54
N ALA A 21 -22.34 -25.75 -5.83
CA ALA A 21 -21.05 -25.74 -5.17
C ALA A 21 -20.27 -24.45 -5.49
N PHE A 22 -20.28 -23.99 -6.74
CA PHE A 22 -19.70 -22.70 -7.14
C PHE A 22 -20.47 -21.50 -6.57
N ARG A 23 -21.81 -21.51 -6.58
CA ARG A 23 -22.61 -20.46 -5.93
C ARG A 23 -22.43 -20.43 -4.41
N LYS A 24 -22.21 -21.60 -3.79
CA LYS A 24 -21.89 -21.71 -2.36
C LYS A 24 -20.48 -21.18 -2.08
N TRP A 25 -19.51 -21.44 -2.96
CA TRP A 25 -18.17 -20.83 -2.93
C TRP A 25 -18.21 -19.31 -3.09
N ASP A 26 -19.05 -18.79 -3.99
CA ASP A 26 -19.27 -17.35 -4.17
C ASP A 26 -20.02 -16.73 -2.98
N SER A 27 -20.93 -17.46 -2.33
CA SER A 27 -21.66 -17.00 -1.14
C SER A 27 -20.80 -16.95 0.13
N LEU A 28 -19.69 -17.69 0.18
CA LEU A 28 -18.71 -17.67 1.28
C LEU A 28 -17.69 -16.52 1.13
N ARG A 29 -17.65 -15.85 -0.03
CA ARG A 29 -16.82 -14.66 -0.32
C ARG A 29 -17.53 -13.34 0.03
N GLY A 30 -18.21 -13.31 1.17
CA GLY A 30 -18.80 -12.10 1.74
C GLY A 30 -17.74 -11.09 2.20
N GLY A 31 -17.13 -10.39 1.24
CA GLY A 31 -16.21 -9.28 1.46
C GLY A 31 -15.71 -8.77 0.11
N LYS A 32 -16.03 -7.52 -0.24
CA LYS A 32 -15.75 -6.85 -1.52
C LYS A 32 -14.25 -6.55 -1.79
N THR A 33 -13.36 -7.51 -1.56
CA THR A 33 -11.94 -7.41 -1.94
C THR A 33 -11.48 -8.73 -2.53
N THR A 34 -11.45 -8.79 -3.86
CA THR A 34 -11.13 -9.97 -4.68
C THR A 34 -9.64 -10.27 -4.83
N ASN A 35 -8.75 -9.46 -4.23
CA ASN A 35 -7.30 -9.63 -4.37
C ASN A 35 -6.72 -10.25 -3.10
N VAL A 36 -6.83 -11.58 -2.99
CA VAL A 36 -6.31 -12.35 -1.83
C VAL A 36 -4.77 -12.42 -1.83
N ASP A 37 -4.13 -12.19 -2.98
CA ASP A 37 -2.68 -12.33 -3.16
C ASP A 37 -1.91 -10.98 -3.30
N ILE A 38 -2.55 -9.80 -3.10
CA ILE A 38 -1.87 -8.49 -3.26
C ILE A 38 -2.12 -7.56 -2.07
N ILE A 39 -1.05 -6.88 -1.65
CA ILE A 39 -1.10 -5.88 -0.57
C ILE A 39 -1.89 -4.65 -1.04
N TRP A 40 -3.07 -4.47 -0.46
CA TRP A 40 -3.91 -3.31 -0.72
C TRP A 40 -3.68 -2.19 0.28
N PHE A 41 -3.61 -0.96 -0.23
CA PHE A 41 -3.53 0.24 0.59
C PHE A 41 -4.75 1.13 0.36
N PRO A 42 -5.25 1.79 1.41
CA PRO A 42 -6.21 2.86 1.24
C PRO A 42 -5.71 3.96 0.30
N LYS A 43 -6.62 4.77 -0.27
CA LYS A 43 -6.27 6.07 -0.87
C LYS A 43 -6.42 7.21 0.16
N PRO A 44 -5.49 7.44 1.10
CA PRO A 44 -5.47 8.71 1.81
C PRO A 44 -4.71 9.74 0.99
N ILE A 45 -4.76 10.97 1.46
CA ILE A 45 -3.77 11.99 1.14
C ILE A 45 -2.42 11.45 1.61
N THR A 46 -1.51 11.16 0.68
CA THR A 46 -0.16 10.64 0.98
C THR A 46 0.82 11.79 1.08
N ASN A 47 0.55 12.78 1.93
CA ASN A 47 1.44 13.91 2.15
C ASN A 47 2.01 13.84 3.58
N LEU A 48 3.32 13.71 3.73
CA LEU A 48 3.97 13.45 5.01
C LEU A 48 3.77 14.60 6.03
N TYR A 49 3.66 15.85 5.57
CA TYR A 49 3.31 16.97 6.44
C TYR A 49 1.90 16.81 7.01
N ASP A 50 0.91 16.58 6.15
CA ASP A 50 -0.49 16.39 6.56
C ASP A 50 -0.66 15.15 7.46
N MET A 51 0.07 14.08 7.14
CA MET A 51 0.14 12.88 7.97
C MET A 51 0.67 13.18 9.37
N ARG A 52 1.73 13.99 9.50
CA ARG A 52 2.24 14.41 10.81
C ARG A 52 1.21 15.25 11.57
N GLU A 53 0.59 16.24 10.93
CA GLU A 53 -0.39 17.10 11.61
C GLU A 53 -1.60 16.29 12.10
N LYS A 54 -2.05 15.29 11.33
CA LYS A 54 -3.10 14.35 11.77
C LYS A 54 -2.65 13.46 12.93
N LEU A 55 -1.39 13.04 12.96
CA LEU A 55 -0.81 12.27 14.07
C LEU A 55 -0.75 13.11 15.36
N LYS A 56 -0.48 14.41 15.26
CA LYS A 56 -0.52 15.33 16.43
C LYS A 56 -1.89 15.38 17.08
N VAL A 57 -2.97 15.43 16.29
CA VAL A 57 -4.34 15.40 16.85
C VAL A 57 -4.62 14.09 17.58
N ALA A 58 -4.15 12.95 17.04
CA ALA A 58 -4.25 11.67 17.74
C ALA A 58 -3.48 11.66 19.06
N LEU A 59 -2.28 12.26 19.09
CA LEU A 59 -1.47 12.40 20.30
C LEU A 59 -2.12 13.33 21.34
N GLU A 60 -2.69 14.46 20.92
CA GLU A 60 -3.41 15.40 21.80
C GLU A 60 -4.58 14.71 22.51
N LEU A 61 -5.39 13.95 21.76
CA LEU A 61 -6.52 13.21 22.33
C LEU A 61 -6.06 12.08 23.26
N GLN A 62 -4.95 11.41 22.93
CA GLN A 62 -4.34 10.43 23.83
C GLN A 62 -3.89 11.06 25.15
N ILE A 63 -3.21 12.20 25.11
CA ILE A 63 -2.75 12.92 26.31
C ILE A 63 -3.95 13.38 27.15
N LYS A 64 -5.04 13.80 26.48
CA LYS A 64 -6.28 14.19 27.16
C LYS A 64 -6.88 13.00 27.92
N LYS A 65 -7.02 11.83 27.28
CA LYS A 65 -7.52 10.60 27.91
C LYS A 65 -6.64 10.14 29.07
N GLU A 66 -5.32 10.26 28.94
CA GLU A 66 -4.40 9.93 30.02
C GLU A 66 -4.62 10.80 31.24
N LYS A 67 -4.89 12.10 31.06
CA LYS A 67 -5.18 13.04 32.15
C LYS A 67 -6.56 12.85 32.78
N GLU A 68 -7.57 12.53 31.98
CA GLU A 68 -8.97 12.42 32.42
C GLU A 68 -9.31 11.05 33.02
N GLU A 69 -8.77 9.98 32.44
CA GLU A 69 -9.14 8.59 32.74
C GLU A 69 -7.95 7.75 33.26
N GLY A 70 -6.73 8.29 33.25
CA GLY A 70 -5.52 7.58 33.67
C GLY A 70 -4.98 6.59 32.64
N GLU A 71 -5.51 6.57 31.41
CA GLU A 71 -5.11 5.64 30.36
C GLU A 71 -4.68 6.35 29.07
N ALA A 72 -3.53 5.97 28.51
CA ALA A 72 -2.99 6.56 27.29
C ALA A 72 -3.52 5.84 26.02
N TYR A 73 -4.65 6.29 25.49
CA TYR A 73 -5.18 5.84 24.20
C TYR A 73 -6.00 6.94 23.49
N PHE A 74 -6.19 6.82 22.19
CA PHE A 74 -7.16 7.61 21.42
C PHE A 74 -8.19 6.71 20.72
N ILE A 75 -9.38 7.25 20.49
CA ILE A 75 -10.45 6.59 19.73
C ILE A 75 -10.46 7.12 18.30
N GLU A 76 -10.43 6.23 17.31
CA GLU A 76 -10.35 6.59 15.88
C GLU A 76 -11.43 7.58 15.44
N ASN A 77 -12.67 7.39 15.88
CA ASN A 77 -13.78 8.25 15.51
C ASN A 77 -13.64 9.66 16.13
N GLU A 78 -13.19 9.76 17.38
CA GLU A 78 -13.00 11.05 18.07
C GLU A 78 -11.92 11.89 17.36
N VAL A 79 -10.82 11.26 16.92
CA VAL A 79 -9.79 11.95 16.15
C VAL A 79 -10.35 12.43 14.80
N ALA A 80 -11.14 11.59 14.12
CA ALA A 80 -11.72 11.95 12.84
C ALA A 80 -12.68 13.14 12.94
N GLU A 81 -13.51 13.17 13.99
CA GLU A 81 -14.41 14.31 14.27
C GLU A 81 -13.63 15.57 14.60
N GLU A 82 -12.59 15.47 15.43
CA GLU A 82 -11.76 16.61 15.80
C GLU A 82 -11.02 17.20 14.58
N LEU A 83 -10.48 16.33 13.72
CA LEU A 83 -9.88 16.73 12.45
C LEU A 83 -10.90 17.38 11.50
N ALA A 84 -12.14 16.89 11.47
CA ALA A 84 -13.21 17.52 10.69
C ALA A 84 -13.53 18.92 11.22
N ARG A 85 -13.66 19.10 12.54
CA ARG A 85 -13.85 20.42 13.18
C ARG A 85 -12.72 21.39 12.83
N ARG A 86 -11.47 20.92 12.80
CA ARG A 86 -10.28 21.69 12.39
C ARG A 86 -10.18 21.95 10.88
N GLY A 87 -11.14 21.48 10.08
CA GLY A 87 -11.16 21.70 8.63
C GLY A 87 -10.23 20.80 7.82
N ALA A 88 -9.71 19.71 8.38
CA ALA A 88 -8.76 18.83 7.69
C ALA A 88 -9.40 17.94 6.60
N PHE A 89 -10.73 17.93 6.50
CA PHE A 89 -11.50 17.09 5.56
C PHE A 89 -12.52 17.88 4.70
N THR A 90 -12.40 19.21 4.65
CA THR A 90 -13.33 20.03 3.87
C THR A 90 -13.11 19.86 2.37
N ARG A 91 -14.22 19.78 1.62
CA ARG A 91 -14.18 19.94 0.17
C ARG A 91 -13.90 21.41 -0.15
N PRO A 92 -13.24 21.73 -1.28
CA PRO A 92 -13.17 23.12 -1.74
C PRO A 92 -14.58 23.73 -1.76
N ALA A 93 -14.76 24.86 -1.08
CA ALA A 93 -16.03 25.60 -0.96
C ALA A 93 -17.12 25.03 -0.02
N THR A 94 -16.83 24.08 0.87
CA THR A 94 -17.76 23.64 1.93
C THR A 94 -17.14 23.89 3.30
N SER A 95 -17.89 24.47 4.25
CA SER A 95 -17.39 24.70 5.60
C SER A 95 -17.26 23.37 6.38
N SER A 96 -16.44 23.37 7.43
CA SER A 96 -16.29 22.21 8.32
C SER A 96 -17.61 21.82 8.99
N GLU A 97 -18.41 22.82 9.35
CA GLU A 97 -19.69 22.68 10.05
C GLU A 97 -20.74 22.09 9.11
N GLU A 98 -20.85 22.62 7.89
CA GLU A 98 -21.76 22.10 6.85
C GLU A 98 -21.48 20.64 6.50
N LEU A 99 -20.20 20.24 6.43
CA LEU A 99 -19.84 18.85 6.11
C LEU A 99 -20.10 17.89 7.29
N ILE A 100 -20.01 18.36 8.53
CA ILE A 100 -20.37 17.54 9.70
C ILE A 100 -21.89 17.38 9.77
N GLU A 101 -22.64 18.45 9.51
CA GLU A 101 -24.10 18.45 9.47
C GLU A 101 -24.65 17.56 8.34
N GLU A 102 -24.09 17.65 7.13
CA GLU A 102 -24.49 16.84 5.96
C GLU A 102 -24.48 15.33 6.25
N TYR A 103 -23.50 14.88 7.06
CA TYR A 103 -23.30 13.47 7.39
C TYR A 103 -23.64 13.13 8.85
N ALA A 104 -24.40 13.98 9.55
CA ALA A 104 -24.71 13.80 10.96
C ALA A 104 -25.53 12.51 11.19
N GLU A 105 -26.56 12.29 10.36
CA GLU A 105 -27.49 11.15 10.42
C GLU A 105 -26.96 9.87 9.77
N GLU A 106 -25.84 9.95 9.04
CA GLU A 106 -25.25 8.79 8.39
C GLU A 106 -24.61 7.81 9.37
N VAL A 107 -24.66 6.53 9.02
CA VAL A 107 -24.01 5.49 9.83
C VAL A 107 -22.50 5.73 9.82
N THR A 108 -21.82 5.52 10.95
CA THR A 108 -20.36 5.78 11.12
C THR A 108 -19.47 5.33 9.95
N PRO A 109 -19.67 4.16 9.31
CA PRO A 109 -18.87 3.75 8.14
C PRO A 109 -19.04 4.64 6.90
N ASN A 110 -20.18 5.31 6.77
CA ASN A 110 -20.53 6.17 5.63
C ASN A 110 -20.08 7.62 5.82
N LYS A 111 -19.66 8.01 7.04
CA LYS A 111 -19.13 9.35 7.31
C LYS A 111 -17.74 9.50 6.65
N PRO A 112 -17.57 10.39 5.64
CA PRO A 112 -16.34 10.43 4.84
C PRO A 112 -15.08 10.77 5.65
N HIS A 113 -15.18 11.67 6.64
CA HIS A 113 -14.07 12.05 7.52
C HIS A 113 -13.60 10.87 8.38
N ILE A 114 -14.51 10.05 8.89
CA ILE A 114 -14.19 8.83 9.66
C ILE A 114 -13.49 7.81 8.78
N SER A 115 -14.04 7.54 7.58
CA SER A 115 -13.42 6.64 6.62
C SER A 115 -12.01 7.11 6.25
N SER A 116 -11.83 8.40 5.96
CA SER A 116 -10.54 8.99 5.62
C SER A 116 -9.50 8.85 6.74
N PHE A 117 -9.85 9.17 7.98
CA PHE A 117 -8.93 9.01 9.11
C PHE A 117 -8.64 7.53 9.41
N ARG A 118 -9.62 6.63 9.33
CA ARG A 118 -9.39 5.17 9.47
C ARG A 118 -8.31 4.68 8.52
N MET A 119 -8.38 5.13 7.26
CA MET A 119 -7.40 4.83 6.24
C MET A 119 -6.02 5.41 6.55
N GLN A 120 -5.98 6.65 7.03
CA GLN A 120 -4.76 7.31 7.48
C GLN A 120 -4.12 6.59 8.68
N ASN A 121 -4.92 6.20 9.67
CA ASN A 121 -4.46 5.48 10.85
C ASN A 121 -3.96 4.07 10.50
N ARG A 122 -4.56 3.40 9.50
CA ARG A 122 -4.00 2.17 8.94
C ARG A 122 -2.57 2.38 8.42
N LEU A 123 -2.31 3.49 7.73
CA LEU A 123 -0.97 3.84 7.27
C LEU A 123 -0.03 4.20 8.45
N PHE A 124 -0.50 4.91 9.48
CA PHE A 124 0.28 5.15 10.69
C PHE A 124 0.73 3.86 11.37
N ARG A 125 -0.15 2.84 11.44
CA ARG A 125 0.22 1.52 11.98
C ARG A 125 1.29 0.84 11.15
N PHE A 126 1.18 0.88 9.83
CA PHE A 126 2.18 0.31 8.94
C PHE A 126 3.55 0.97 9.07
N LEU A 127 3.56 2.28 9.36
CA LEU A 127 4.78 3.04 9.64
C LEU A 127 5.25 2.91 11.10
N GLY A 128 4.52 2.17 11.95
CA GLY A 128 4.85 1.99 13.36
C GLY A 128 4.60 3.22 14.24
N TRP A 129 3.87 4.22 13.76
CA TRP A 129 3.57 5.46 14.50
C TRP A 129 2.39 5.31 15.46
N THR A 130 1.47 4.39 15.16
CA THR A 130 0.36 4.01 16.04
C THR A 130 0.27 2.49 16.16
N THR A 131 -0.36 2.01 17.22
CA THR A 131 -0.66 0.58 17.42
C THR A 131 -2.07 0.40 17.97
N ARG A 132 -2.64 -0.80 17.83
CA ARG A 132 -3.94 -1.13 18.43
C ARG A 132 -3.77 -1.39 19.91
N ARG A 133 -4.72 -0.90 20.72
CA ARG A 133 -4.85 -1.34 22.11
C ARG A 133 -5.40 -2.76 22.13
N VAL A 134 -4.65 -3.68 22.75
CA VAL A 134 -5.03 -5.10 22.80
C VAL A 134 -6.34 -5.26 23.58
N GLY A 135 -7.31 -5.97 22.99
CA GLY A 135 -8.62 -6.24 23.61
C GLY A 135 -9.69 -5.17 23.36
N TYR A 136 -9.35 -4.03 22.73
CA TYR A 136 -10.29 -2.93 22.52
C TYR A 136 -10.49 -2.63 21.04
N LYS A 137 -11.76 -2.54 20.63
CA LYS A 137 -12.12 -2.19 19.25
C LYS A 137 -11.97 -0.68 19.04
N ASN A 138 -11.35 -0.28 17.93
CA ASN A 138 -11.17 1.12 17.50
C ASN A 138 -10.39 2.02 18.48
N GLN A 139 -9.70 1.44 19.46
CA GLN A 139 -8.78 2.16 20.35
C GLN A 139 -7.33 1.89 19.94
N TYR A 140 -6.55 2.96 19.95
CA TYR A 140 -5.17 2.95 19.48
C TYR A 140 -4.29 3.78 20.39
N THR A 141 -2.98 3.57 20.28
CA THR A 141 -1.97 4.32 21.02
C THR A 141 -0.94 4.84 20.02
N VAL A 142 -0.55 6.11 20.16
CA VAL A 142 0.62 6.69 19.51
C VAL A 142 1.86 6.10 20.17
N THR A 143 2.69 5.44 19.37
CA THR A 143 3.93 4.79 19.83
C THR A 143 4.99 5.85 20.16
N ASP A 144 6.10 5.44 20.77
CA ASP A 144 7.19 6.39 21.03
C ASP A 144 7.81 6.93 19.73
N LEU A 145 7.87 6.11 18.68
CA LEU A 145 8.24 6.58 17.33
C LEU A 145 7.21 7.60 16.81
N GLY A 146 5.91 7.33 17.00
CA GLY A 146 4.85 8.27 16.63
C GLY A 146 4.95 9.60 17.38
N LYS A 147 5.30 9.58 18.67
CA LYS A 147 5.55 10.79 19.46
C LYS A 147 6.72 11.59 18.92
N GLN A 148 7.81 10.93 18.52
CA GLN A 148 8.97 11.58 17.88
C GLN A 148 8.57 12.25 16.56
N ILE A 149 7.80 11.57 15.71
CA ILE A 149 7.29 12.16 14.45
C ILE A 149 6.38 13.36 14.74
N ALA A 150 5.48 13.24 15.73
CA ALA A 150 4.56 14.31 16.10
C ALA A 150 5.26 15.54 16.72
N ALA A 151 6.48 15.40 17.24
CA ALA A 151 7.23 16.52 17.81
C ALA A 151 7.73 17.51 16.75
N PHE A 152 7.88 17.09 15.49
CA PHE A 152 8.33 17.97 14.41
C PHE A 152 7.29 19.04 14.08
N SER A 153 7.76 20.22 13.68
CA SER A 153 6.94 21.35 13.25
C SER A 153 7.54 22.01 12.01
N GLY A 154 6.80 22.93 11.38
CA GLY A 154 7.25 23.62 10.17
C GLY A 154 7.15 22.76 8.90
N PRO A 155 7.80 23.15 7.79
CA PRO A 155 7.71 22.41 6.52
C PRO A 155 8.33 21.02 6.63
N PHE A 156 7.82 20.05 5.86
CA PHE A 156 8.45 18.74 5.74
C PHE A 156 9.53 18.74 4.63
N PRO A 157 10.70 18.10 4.85
CA PRO A 157 11.15 17.56 6.13
C PRO A 157 11.71 18.67 7.03
N SER A 158 11.50 18.57 8.34
CA SER A 158 12.15 19.43 9.33
C SER A 158 13.18 18.69 10.19
N THR A 159 13.85 19.45 11.06
CA THR A 159 14.88 18.94 11.98
C THR A 159 14.60 19.46 13.38
N ILE A 160 14.83 18.62 14.38
CA ILE A 160 14.86 18.99 15.80
C ILE A 160 16.25 18.63 16.30
N GLU A 161 17.07 19.64 16.58
CA GLU A 161 18.48 19.45 16.91
C GLU A 161 19.20 18.58 15.85
N GLN A 162 19.65 17.38 16.23
CA GLN A 162 20.33 16.43 15.34
C GLN A 162 19.38 15.38 14.73
N LEU A 163 18.10 15.39 15.08
CA LEU A 163 17.11 14.44 14.57
C LEU A 163 16.50 14.96 13.26
N SER A 164 16.65 14.16 12.19
CA SER A 164 16.02 14.42 10.89
C SER A 164 14.67 13.72 10.79
N GLU A 165 13.62 14.49 10.49
CA GLU A 165 12.28 13.94 10.24
C GLU A 165 12.30 12.97 9.07
N ARG A 166 12.97 13.35 7.97
CA ARG A 166 13.13 12.51 6.77
C ARG A 166 13.71 11.15 7.14
N ASP A 167 14.78 11.13 7.92
CA ASP A 167 15.49 9.88 8.23
C ASP A 167 14.67 8.97 9.17
N LEU A 168 13.87 9.56 10.07
CA LEU A 168 12.90 8.79 10.87
C LEU A 168 11.78 8.19 10.01
N VAL A 169 11.28 8.94 9.02
CA VAL A 169 10.30 8.39 8.05
C VAL A 169 10.94 7.31 7.19
N VAL A 170 12.19 7.47 6.73
CA VAL A 170 12.92 6.42 5.99
C VAL A 170 13.02 5.15 6.83
N LYS A 171 13.41 5.26 8.11
CA LYS A 171 13.46 4.11 9.04
C LYS A 171 12.08 3.44 9.17
N SER A 172 11.02 4.22 9.28
CA SER A 172 9.64 3.72 9.33
C SER A 172 9.25 2.95 8.06
N LEU A 173 9.59 3.50 6.89
CA LEU A 173 9.28 2.91 5.60
C LEU A 173 10.03 1.59 5.37
N VAL A 174 11.33 1.52 5.65
CA VAL A 174 12.10 0.28 5.42
C VAL A 174 11.80 -0.81 6.45
N SER A 175 11.31 -0.43 7.63
CA SER A 175 10.84 -1.36 8.67
C SER A 175 9.41 -1.83 8.43
N PHE A 176 8.74 -1.32 7.39
CA PHE A 176 7.37 -1.71 7.08
C PHE A 176 7.32 -3.15 6.57
N GLY A 177 7.09 -4.08 7.50
CA GLY A 177 6.80 -5.48 7.24
C GLY A 177 5.32 -5.73 6.98
N VAL A 178 5.04 -6.54 5.97
CA VAL A 178 3.69 -7.05 5.69
C VAL A 178 3.66 -8.53 6.00
N PHE A 179 2.82 -8.89 6.98
CA PHE A 179 2.63 -10.28 7.38
C PHE A 179 1.30 -10.88 6.88
N SER A 180 0.40 -10.02 6.40
CA SER A 180 -0.92 -10.38 5.86
C SER A 180 -1.46 -9.20 5.07
N VAL A 181 -2.12 -9.47 3.95
CA VAL A 181 -2.80 -8.46 3.13
C VAL A 181 -4.12 -7.97 3.76
N ASN A 182 -4.72 -8.80 4.62
CA ASN A 182 -5.99 -8.53 5.29
C ASN A 182 -5.78 -8.12 6.75
N ASP A 183 -6.56 -7.13 7.21
CA ASP A 183 -6.62 -6.74 8.63
C ASP A 183 -7.48 -7.70 9.47
N ASN A 184 -8.36 -8.50 8.84
CA ASN A 184 -9.23 -9.45 9.53
C ASN A 184 -8.46 -10.73 9.86
N ILE A 185 -8.38 -11.06 11.14
CA ILE A 185 -7.65 -12.23 11.67
C ILE A 185 -8.07 -13.53 10.96
N ASN A 186 -9.37 -13.69 10.67
CA ASN A 186 -9.89 -14.90 10.01
C ASN A 186 -9.48 -15.02 8.53
N GLN A 187 -8.89 -13.95 7.96
CA GLN A 187 -8.46 -13.86 6.57
C GLN A 187 -6.96 -13.56 6.48
N TRP A 188 -6.22 -13.69 7.59
CA TRP A 188 -4.79 -13.46 7.60
C TRP A 188 -4.06 -14.50 6.75
N ASP A 189 -3.29 -14.01 5.78
CA ASP A 189 -2.41 -14.84 4.99
C ASP A 189 -0.97 -14.69 5.51
N THR A 190 -0.59 -15.58 6.42
CA THR A 190 0.73 -15.57 7.08
C THR A 190 1.88 -16.01 6.18
N ARG A 191 1.61 -16.31 4.90
CA ARG A 191 2.66 -16.52 3.88
C ARG A 191 3.38 -15.23 3.55
N PHE A 192 2.73 -14.07 3.74
CA PHE A 192 3.39 -12.78 3.56
C PHE A 192 4.39 -12.56 4.69
N LYS A 193 5.66 -12.36 4.34
CA LYS A 193 6.78 -12.04 5.22
C LYS A 193 7.77 -11.22 4.41
N GLN A 194 7.38 -9.97 4.14
CA GLN A 194 8.19 -9.09 3.31
C GLN A 194 8.21 -7.66 3.83
N ARG A 195 9.40 -7.04 3.81
CA ARG A 195 9.58 -5.60 3.89
C ARG A 195 9.29 -5.00 2.52
N ILE A 196 8.06 -4.52 2.33
CA ILE A 196 7.56 -4.12 1.01
C ILE A 196 8.36 -2.97 0.38
N VAL A 197 8.81 -2.00 1.18
CA VAL A 197 9.62 -0.88 0.68
C VAL A 197 11.03 -1.34 0.28
N VAL A 198 11.63 -2.26 1.04
CA VAL A 198 12.95 -2.82 0.70
C VAL A 198 12.87 -3.58 -0.63
N ASN A 199 11.82 -4.39 -0.83
CA ASN A 199 11.63 -5.13 -2.07
C ASN A 199 11.25 -4.23 -3.25
N LEU A 200 10.48 -3.16 -3.02
CA LEU A 200 10.24 -2.11 -4.01
C LEU A 200 11.57 -1.47 -4.46
N LEU A 201 12.45 -1.09 -3.53
CA LEU A 201 13.76 -0.53 -3.86
C LEU A 201 14.64 -1.55 -4.59
N ARG A 202 14.60 -2.83 -4.17
CA ARG A 202 15.34 -3.93 -4.82
C ARG A 202 14.99 -4.07 -6.30
N VAL A 203 13.70 -4.14 -6.64
CA VAL A 203 13.27 -4.28 -8.04
C VAL A 203 13.55 -3.01 -8.85
N THR A 204 13.40 -1.83 -8.23
CA THR A 204 13.71 -0.55 -8.88
C THR A 204 15.20 -0.42 -9.19
N ALA A 205 16.07 -0.86 -8.27
CA ALA A 205 17.52 -0.74 -8.41
C ALA A 205 18.07 -1.55 -9.59
N PHE A 206 17.37 -2.60 -10.02
CA PHE A 206 17.80 -3.52 -11.09
C PHE A 206 17.96 -2.82 -12.44
N TYR A 207 16.97 -2.03 -12.85
CA TYR A 207 17.03 -1.20 -14.06
C TYR A 207 17.26 0.30 -13.75
N GLY A 208 17.27 0.67 -12.47
CA GLY A 208 17.34 2.07 -12.02
C GLY A 208 16.03 2.83 -12.07
N TYR A 209 14.97 2.23 -12.63
CA TYR A 209 13.62 2.79 -12.65
C TYR A 209 12.55 1.69 -12.54
N ILE A 210 11.32 2.09 -12.18
CA ILE A 210 10.16 1.21 -12.12
C ILE A 210 8.85 1.98 -12.36
N SER A 211 7.89 1.36 -13.03
CA SER A 211 6.50 1.83 -13.08
C SER A 211 5.64 1.16 -12.00
N ASN A 212 4.49 1.76 -11.72
CA ASN A 212 3.53 1.22 -10.76
C ASN A 212 3.06 -0.19 -11.13
N ASN A 213 2.82 -0.47 -12.42
CA ASN A 213 2.33 -1.77 -12.86
C ASN A 213 3.39 -2.87 -12.71
N GLU A 214 4.66 -2.54 -12.93
CA GLU A 214 5.75 -3.49 -12.70
C GLU A 214 5.86 -3.82 -11.21
N LEU A 215 5.64 -2.86 -10.30
CA LEU A 215 5.61 -3.12 -8.87
C LEU A 215 4.47 -4.05 -8.44
N VAL A 216 3.30 -3.94 -9.09
CA VAL A 216 2.16 -4.84 -8.84
C VAL A 216 2.58 -6.31 -9.03
N VAL A 217 3.24 -6.60 -10.16
CA VAL A 217 3.60 -7.97 -10.54
C VAL A 217 4.93 -8.45 -9.95
N THR A 218 5.62 -7.60 -9.19
CA THR A 218 6.92 -7.91 -8.56
C THR A 218 6.86 -7.77 -7.04
N ALA A 219 7.31 -6.63 -6.48
CA ALA A 219 7.41 -6.43 -5.03
C ALA A 219 6.09 -6.65 -4.28
N PHE A 220 4.95 -6.26 -4.88
CA PHE A 220 3.64 -6.41 -4.25
C PHE A 220 3.04 -7.83 -4.38
N ALA A 221 3.60 -8.67 -5.24
CA ALA A 221 3.23 -10.07 -5.41
C ALA A 221 4.19 -11.03 -4.65
N LEU A 222 5.31 -10.53 -4.14
CA LEU A 222 6.24 -11.31 -3.32
C LEU A 222 5.56 -11.76 -2.03
N LYS A 223 5.67 -13.05 -1.67
CA LYS A 223 5.08 -13.55 -0.42
C LYS A 223 6.14 -13.55 0.67
N ASP A 224 7.24 -14.26 0.47
CA ASP A 224 8.31 -14.36 1.48
C ASP A 224 9.63 -13.80 0.93
N GLU A 225 10.15 -12.73 1.54
CA GLU A 225 11.44 -12.14 1.11
C GLU A 225 12.66 -12.98 1.50
N ARG A 226 12.48 -13.96 2.40
CA ARG A 226 13.54 -14.88 2.85
C ARG A 226 13.75 -16.02 1.86
N ASP A 227 12.74 -16.33 1.05
CA ASP A 227 12.81 -17.38 0.03
C ASP A 227 13.57 -16.86 -1.20
N PRO A 228 14.82 -17.32 -1.44
CA PRO A 228 15.62 -16.81 -2.55
C PRO A 228 15.00 -17.13 -3.92
N GLU A 229 14.22 -18.21 -4.03
CA GLU A 229 13.60 -18.60 -5.30
C GLU A 229 12.44 -17.66 -5.65
N GLN A 230 11.63 -17.25 -4.66
CA GLN A 230 10.60 -16.21 -4.88
C GLN A 230 11.21 -14.85 -5.24
N VAL A 231 12.34 -14.49 -4.62
CA VAL A 231 13.06 -13.27 -4.98
C VAL A 231 13.59 -13.35 -6.41
N LYS A 232 14.18 -14.48 -6.81
CA LYS A 232 14.63 -14.69 -8.20
C LYS A 232 13.45 -14.64 -9.17
N GLU A 233 12.31 -15.22 -8.83
CA GLU A 233 11.12 -15.25 -9.67
C GLU A 233 10.63 -13.84 -10.01
N ILE A 234 10.51 -12.94 -9.02
CA ILE A 234 10.07 -11.56 -9.27
C ILE A 234 11.07 -10.78 -10.14
N MET A 235 12.38 -11.03 -9.98
CA MET A 235 13.41 -10.38 -10.79
C MET A 235 13.41 -10.92 -12.21
N HIS A 236 13.23 -12.23 -12.38
CA HIS A 236 13.11 -12.87 -13.68
C HIS A 236 11.85 -12.41 -14.43
N ARG A 237 10.71 -12.27 -13.75
CA ARG A 237 9.49 -11.68 -14.34
C ARG A 237 9.72 -10.26 -14.85
N LEU A 238 10.41 -9.42 -14.06
CA LEU A 238 10.77 -8.06 -14.46
C LEU A 238 11.64 -8.07 -15.72
N GLN A 239 12.66 -8.94 -15.76
CA GLN A 239 13.53 -9.09 -16.92
C GLN A 239 12.74 -9.50 -18.18
N ARG A 240 11.90 -10.54 -18.09
CA ARG A 240 11.04 -11.01 -19.19
C ARG A 240 10.11 -9.91 -19.73
N LEU A 241 9.63 -9.01 -18.86
CA LEU A 241 8.83 -7.84 -19.28
C LEU A 241 9.67 -6.85 -20.10
N HIS A 242 10.88 -6.52 -19.65
CA HIS A 242 11.78 -5.56 -20.33
C HIS A 242 12.31 -6.09 -21.66
N GLU A 243 12.63 -7.38 -21.70
CA GLU A 243 13.00 -8.09 -22.92
C GLU A 243 11.79 -8.31 -23.83
N GLY A 244 10.57 -8.15 -23.29
CA GLY A 244 9.30 -8.31 -23.98
C GLY A 244 9.04 -9.75 -24.43
N GLU A 245 9.52 -10.70 -23.64
CA GLU A 245 9.17 -12.13 -23.72
C GLU A 245 7.75 -12.38 -23.23
N ILE A 246 7.31 -11.59 -22.24
CA ILE A 246 5.92 -11.57 -21.76
C ILE A 246 5.33 -10.17 -21.85
N SER A 247 4.01 -10.11 -21.96
CA SER A 247 3.26 -8.85 -21.83
C SER A 247 2.88 -8.60 -20.37
N MET A 248 2.47 -7.35 -20.08
CA MET A 248 1.91 -6.99 -18.78
C MET A 248 0.61 -7.75 -18.48
N ILE A 249 -0.14 -8.16 -19.52
CA ILE A 249 -1.32 -9.03 -19.38
C ILE A 249 -0.91 -10.39 -18.82
N ASP A 250 0.16 -10.98 -19.35
CA ASP A 250 0.66 -12.28 -18.91
C ASP A 250 1.20 -12.19 -17.48
N ALA A 251 1.97 -11.14 -17.17
CA ALA A 251 2.49 -10.91 -15.83
C ALA A 251 1.39 -10.72 -14.77
N PHE A 252 0.30 -10.00 -15.09
CA PHE A 252 -0.85 -9.85 -14.19
C PHE A 252 -1.56 -11.19 -13.95
N LYS A 253 -1.69 -12.04 -14.98
CA LYS A 253 -2.25 -13.40 -14.83
C LYS A 253 -1.37 -14.29 -13.97
N GLU A 254 -0.04 -14.22 -14.12
CA GLU A 254 0.91 -14.97 -13.27
C GLU A 254 0.74 -14.65 -11.77
N VAL A 255 0.30 -13.43 -11.43
CA VAL A 255 0.06 -13.00 -10.04
C VAL A 255 -1.43 -12.99 -9.65
N ASN A 256 -2.26 -13.74 -10.38
CA ASN A 256 -3.70 -13.92 -10.12
C ASN A 256 -4.54 -12.62 -10.12
N VAL A 257 -4.16 -11.62 -10.91
CA VAL A 257 -5.00 -10.43 -11.15
C VAL A 257 -5.61 -10.50 -12.52
N ASP A 258 -6.93 -10.31 -12.62
CA ASP A 258 -7.60 -10.20 -13.91
C ASP A 258 -7.18 -8.90 -14.62
N PRO A 259 -6.43 -8.97 -15.75
CA PRO A 259 -5.94 -7.80 -16.45
C PRO A 259 -7.04 -7.07 -17.24
N TYR A 260 -8.23 -7.67 -17.39
CA TYR A 260 -9.35 -7.10 -18.15
C TYR A 260 -10.39 -6.43 -17.24
N ASP A 261 -10.43 -6.79 -15.95
CA ASP A 261 -11.25 -6.12 -14.96
C ASP A 261 -10.58 -4.84 -14.44
N SER A 262 -11.19 -3.69 -14.75
CA SER A 262 -10.73 -2.39 -14.26
C SER A 262 -10.74 -2.29 -12.74
N SER A 263 -11.66 -2.96 -12.04
CA SER A 263 -11.70 -2.97 -10.58
C SER A 263 -10.50 -3.71 -10.01
N ALA A 264 -10.24 -4.93 -10.48
CA ALA A 264 -9.09 -5.73 -10.07
C ALA A 264 -7.75 -5.00 -10.27
N VAL A 265 -7.55 -4.43 -11.46
CA VAL A 265 -6.33 -3.68 -11.80
C VAL A 265 -6.17 -2.42 -10.92
N ASN A 266 -7.23 -1.62 -10.76
CA ASN A 266 -7.15 -0.41 -9.94
C ASN A 266 -6.86 -0.74 -8.47
N ASN A 267 -7.46 -1.78 -7.92
CA ASN A 267 -7.22 -2.21 -6.55
C ASN A 267 -5.76 -2.65 -6.35
N ALA A 268 -5.18 -3.38 -7.31
CA ALA A 268 -3.78 -3.78 -7.26
C ALA A 268 -2.83 -2.57 -7.40
N TYR A 269 -3.20 -1.57 -8.20
CA TYR A 269 -2.40 -0.38 -8.49
C TYR A 269 -2.28 0.61 -7.31
N ASP A 270 -3.30 0.67 -6.45
CA ASP A 270 -3.38 1.67 -5.39
C ASP A 270 -2.25 1.53 -4.35
N GLY A 271 -1.84 0.30 -4.06
CA GLY A 271 -0.74 0.03 -3.15
C GLY A 271 0.60 0.63 -3.56
N PRO A 272 1.11 0.27 -4.75
CA PRO A 272 2.33 0.87 -5.29
C PRO A 272 2.25 2.39 -5.33
N LYS A 273 1.10 2.95 -5.75
CA LYS A 273 0.91 4.41 -5.84
C LYS A 273 1.15 5.12 -4.50
N VAL A 274 0.62 4.56 -3.41
CA VAL A 274 0.78 5.11 -2.06
C VAL A 274 2.24 5.08 -1.62
N LEU A 275 2.90 3.92 -1.69
CA LEU A 275 4.27 3.78 -1.21
C LEU A 275 5.27 4.56 -2.05
N LEU A 276 5.09 4.62 -3.37
CA LEU A 276 5.90 5.46 -4.25
C LEU A 276 5.80 6.94 -3.87
N SER A 277 4.59 7.42 -3.57
CA SER A 277 4.39 8.82 -3.13
C SER A 277 5.20 9.15 -1.88
N LEU A 278 5.18 8.25 -0.88
CA LEU A 278 5.94 8.42 0.36
C LEU A 278 7.45 8.35 0.11
N CYS A 279 7.90 7.35 -0.65
CA CYS A 279 9.31 7.17 -1.01
C CYS A 279 9.89 8.39 -1.74
N ARG A 280 9.09 9.06 -2.58
CA ARG A 280 9.50 10.29 -3.27
C ARG A 280 9.67 11.48 -2.34
N GLN A 281 8.76 11.64 -1.38
CA GLN A 281 8.86 12.74 -0.41
C GLN A 281 10.08 12.61 0.51
N VAL A 282 10.51 11.38 0.83
CA VAL A 282 11.76 11.14 1.58
C VAL A 282 13.00 10.99 0.69
N ASN A 283 12.91 11.33 -0.59
CA ASN A 283 14.03 11.31 -1.54
C ASN A 283 14.66 9.92 -1.78
N LEU A 284 13.91 8.82 -1.59
CA LEU A 284 14.37 7.48 -1.99
C LEU A 284 14.19 7.25 -3.50
N LEU A 285 13.21 7.93 -4.10
CA LEU A 285 12.87 7.85 -5.53
C LEU A 285 12.57 9.25 -6.08
N HIS A 286 12.65 9.41 -7.40
CA HIS A 286 12.17 10.57 -8.13
C HIS A 286 11.20 10.18 -9.24
N GLU A 287 10.16 10.98 -9.44
CA GLU A 287 9.26 10.81 -10.60
C GLU A 287 9.89 11.43 -11.85
N LYS A 288 9.80 10.72 -12.98
CA LYS A 288 10.19 11.24 -14.30
C LYS A 288 9.13 10.88 -15.34
N THR A 289 8.76 11.86 -16.17
CA THR A 289 7.84 11.68 -17.30
C THR A 289 8.58 11.03 -18.48
N ILE A 290 7.89 10.14 -19.19
CA ILE A 290 8.37 9.50 -20.42
C ILE A 290 7.99 10.41 -21.62
N PRO A 291 8.85 10.66 -22.62
CA PRO A 291 10.20 10.10 -22.81
C PRO A 291 11.26 10.71 -21.88
N LEU A 292 12.28 9.91 -21.56
CA LEU A 292 13.38 10.36 -20.70
C LEU A 292 14.53 10.95 -21.56
N GLU A 293 14.23 12.01 -22.31
CA GLU A 293 15.12 12.61 -23.34
C GLU A 293 16.50 13.06 -22.84
N SER A 294 16.71 13.12 -21.51
CA SER A 294 17.94 13.53 -20.84
C SER A 294 18.39 12.60 -19.71
N SER A 295 17.94 11.34 -19.70
CA SER A 295 18.31 10.36 -18.67
C SER A 295 19.25 9.27 -19.19
N PRO A 296 20.03 8.59 -18.32
CA PRO A 296 20.85 7.45 -18.71
C PRO A 296 20.03 6.24 -19.21
N TYR A 297 18.71 6.27 -19.05
CA TYR A 297 17.81 5.15 -19.37
C TYR A 297 17.24 5.22 -20.80
N GLY A 298 17.43 6.33 -21.52
CA GLY A 298 16.92 6.50 -22.89
C GLY A 298 15.39 6.59 -23.00
N ASP A 299 14.87 6.46 -24.22
CA ASP A 299 13.43 6.49 -24.46
C ASP A 299 12.76 5.15 -24.11
N LEU A 300 11.93 5.15 -23.07
CA LEU A 300 11.22 3.97 -22.60
C LEU A 300 9.92 3.68 -23.36
N ARG A 301 9.45 4.56 -24.25
CA ARG A 301 8.18 4.34 -24.99
C ARG A 301 8.17 3.01 -25.75
N PRO A 302 9.22 2.62 -26.51
CA PRO A 302 9.21 1.35 -27.24
C PRO A 302 9.07 0.13 -26.32
N ILE A 303 9.71 0.18 -25.14
CA ILE A 303 9.64 -0.88 -24.12
C ILE A 303 8.21 -1.02 -23.62
N TYR A 304 7.59 0.07 -23.17
CA TYR A 304 6.21 0.03 -22.66
C TYR A 304 5.16 -0.22 -23.75
N GLU A 305 5.42 0.15 -25.00
CA GLU A 305 4.57 -0.22 -26.13
C GLU A 305 4.56 -1.73 -26.35
N LYS A 306 5.72 -2.38 -26.26
CA LYS A 306 5.84 -3.84 -26.34
C LYS A 306 5.20 -4.53 -25.14
N MET A 307 5.50 -4.08 -23.91
CA MET A 307 4.93 -4.65 -22.68
C MET A 307 3.40 -4.59 -22.64
N HIS A 308 2.81 -3.50 -23.12
CA HIS A 308 1.35 -3.29 -23.09
C HIS A 308 0.68 -3.59 -24.44
N LYS A 309 1.22 -4.53 -25.21
CA LYS A 309 0.57 -5.02 -26.43
C LYS A 309 -0.72 -5.76 -26.08
N GLY A 310 -1.82 -5.42 -26.78
CA GLY A 310 -3.14 -6.03 -26.58
C GLY A 310 -4.12 -5.13 -25.83
N LYS A 311 -5.40 -5.52 -25.82
CA LYS A 311 -6.47 -4.79 -25.14
C LYS A 311 -6.59 -5.27 -23.70
N SER A 312 -6.41 -4.38 -22.72
CA SER A 312 -6.56 -4.67 -21.29
C SER A 312 -6.99 -3.42 -20.52
N ALA A 313 -7.31 -3.57 -19.24
CA ALA A 313 -7.54 -2.45 -18.33
C ALA A 313 -6.24 -1.80 -17.82
N ILE A 314 -5.08 -2.40 -18.10
CA ILE A 314 -3.78 -1.97 -17.60
C ILE A 314 -3.24 -0.83 -18.45
N LYS A 315 -3.19 0.37 -17.86
CA LYS A 315 -2.77 1.59 -18.55
C LYS A 315 -1.25 1.60 -18.75
N LYS A 316 -0.81 1.98 -19.95
CA LYS A 316 0.60 2.31 -20.23
C LYS A 316 1.06 3.42 -19.27
N PRO A 317 2.24 3.28 -18.64
CA PRO A 317 2.75 4.32 -17.76
C PRO A 317 3.14 5.56 -18.56
N ARG A 318 2.85 6.73 -17.99
CA ARG A 318 3.34 8.03 -18.47
C ARG A 318 4.54 8.53 -17.67
N VAL A 319 4.71 7.98 -16.48
CA VAL A 319 5.77 8.32 -15.53
C VAL A 319 6.39 7.05 -15.01
N VAL A 320 7.67 7.13 -14.64
CA VAL A 320 8.42 6.10 -13.93
C VAL A 320 9.03 6.69 -12.68
N ASN A 321 9.41 5.82 -11.76
CA ASN A 321 10.07 6.18 -10.52
C ASN A 321 11.52 5.73 -10.61
N VAL A 322 12.44 6.68 -10.60
CA VAL A 322 13.89 6.47 -10.68
C VAL A 322 14.46 6.40 -9.27
N ILE A 323 15.29 5.41 -8.98
CA ILE A 323 15.95 5.31 -7.67
C ILE A 323 17.04 6.38 -7.52
N THR A 324 17.12 6.99 -6.33
CA THR A 324 18.15 7.98 -6.01
C THR A 324 19.38 7.32 -5.40
N ASP A 325 20.48 8.06 -5.27
CA ASP A 325 21.68 7.57 -4.56
C ASP A 325 21.37 7.26 -3.10
N LEU A 326 20.50 8.07 -2.47
CA LEU A 326 19.99 7.79 -1.12
C LEU A 326 19.21 6.46 -1.10
N GLY A 327 18.31 6.24 -2.06
CA GLY A 327 17.55 4.99 -2.19
C GLY A 327 18.45 3.77 -2.36
N ARG A 328 19.52 3.87 -3.16
CA ARG A 328 20.52 2.80 -3.33
C ARG A 328 21.28 2.54 -2.04
N SER A 329 21.79 3.58 -1.39
CA SER A 329 22.52 3.47 -0.12
C SER A 329 21.67 2.83 0.97
N VAL A 330 20.42 3.24 1.10
CA VAL A 330 19.45 2.64 2.05
C VAL A 330 19.23 1.18 1.72
N LEU A 331 18.98 0.83 0.45
CA LEU A 331 18.79 -0.56 0.04
C LEU A 331 20.01 -1.42 0.40
N GLU A 332 21.23 -0.98 0.08
CA GLU A 332 22.47 -1.70 0.40
C GLU A 332 22.64 -1.94 1.90
N GLN A 333 22.26 -0.98 2.73
CA GLN A 333 22.28 -1.13 4.19
C GLN A 333 21.23 -2.14 4.66
N GLU A 334 20.00 -2.07 4.15
CA GLU A 334 18.90 -2.94 4.57
C GLU A 334 19.05 -4.40 4.10
N LEU A 335 19.75 -4.65 2.98
CA LEU A 335 20.05 -6.00 2.49
C LEU A 335 21.13 -6.71 3.32
N LYS A 336 21.97 -5.96 4.04
CA LYS A 336 23.01 -6.52 4.93
C LYS A 336 22.46 -6.95 6.29
N LYS A 337 21.24 -6.53 6.64
CA LYS A 337 20.62 -6.84 7.93
C LYS A 337 20.03 -8.24 7.92
N THR A 338 20.23 -8.96 9.02
CA THR A 338 19.43 -10.14 9.33
C THR A 338 18.03 -9.71 9.72
N VAL A 339 17.03 -10.18 8.99
CA VAL A 339 15.62 -9.97 9.32
C VAL A 339 15.16 -11.16 10.14
N ILE A 340 14.53 -10.90 11.28
CA ILE A 340 13.93 -11.92 12.12
C ILE A 340 12.42 -11.66 12.13
N TRP A 341 11.65 -12.63 11.67
CA TRP A 341 10.19 -12.61 11.73
C TRP A 341 9.70 -13.30 13.00
N PHE A 342 8.47 -12.96 13.41
CA PHE A 342 7.90 -13.45 14.68
C PHE A 342 7.80 -14.98 14.76
N ASP A 343 7.72 -15.68 13.62
CA ASP A 343 7.69 -17.15 13.57
C ASP A 343 9.06 -17.80 13.82
N GLU A 344 10.12 -16.99 13.86
CA GLU A 344 11.51 -17.39 14.14
C GLU A 344 11.91 -17.10 15.59
N LEU A 345 11.08 -16.37 16.34
CA LEU A 345 11.24 -16.12 17.78
C LEU A 345 10.74 -17.36 18.56
N LYS A 346 11.57 -18.40 18.61
CA LYS A 346 11.32 -19.60 19.42
C LYS A 346 12.12 -19.58 20.72
#